data_AF-A0A257HZ78-F1
#
_entry.id   AF-A0A257HZ78-F1
#
_cell.length_a   1.000
_cell.length_b   1.000
_cell.length_c   1.000
_cell.angle_alpha   90.00
_cell.angle_beta   90.00
_cell.angle_gamma   90.00
#
_symmetry.space_group_name_H-M   'P 1'
#
loop_
_entity.id
_entity.type
_entity.pdbx_description
1 polymer ?
#
loop_
_entity_poly.entity_id
_entity_poly.type
_entity_poly.pdbx_seq_one_letter_code
_entity_poly.pdbx_strand_id
1 'polypeptide(L)' 'MHLKKNIATSESGFIFNPGTGDSYSANPIAAEIIGMLKEGTPISSIKVHILATYEVTASQLEKDWDDFCNQLKYANLLDN' A
#
# COMPACT_ATOMS: atom_id res chain seq x y z
N MET A 1 0.22 -4.32 9.99
CA MET A 1 1.04 -3.54 9.03
C MET A 1 0.64 -2.08 9.17
N HIS A 2 1.60 -1.18 9.37
CA HIS A 2 1.36 0.26 9.40
C HIS A 2 2.39 0.95 8.49
N LEU A 3 1.92 1.91 7.68
CA LEU A 3 2.79 2.75 6.89
C LEU A 3 3.52 3.73 7.81
N LYS A 4 4.82 3.95 7.60
CA LYS A 4 5.57 4.96 8.35
C LYS A 4 4.90 6.33 8.22
N LYS A 5 4.84 7.07 9.34
CA LYS A 5 4.16 8.38 9.39
C LYS A 5 4.74 9.44 8.48
N ASN A 6 6.03 9.34 8.13
CA ASN A 6 6.75 10.33 7.34
C ASN A 6 6.79 10.00 5.83
N ILE A 7 6.00 9.05 5.34
CA ILE A 7 5.92 8.75 3.90
C ILE A 7 5.04 9.78 3.19
N ALA A 8 5.63 10.47 2.21
CA ALA A 8 4.90 11.39 1.34
C ALA A 8 4.31 10.62 0.16
N THR A 9 3.06 10.91 -0.17
CA THR A 9 2.29 10.19 -1.19
C THR A 9 1.46 11.18 -2.02
N SER A 10 1.24 10.87 -3.30
CA SER A 10 0.29 11.57 -4.17
C SER A 10 -0.82 10.66 -4.67
N GLU A 11 -1.93 11.24 -5.12
CA GLU A 11 -3.02 10.50 -5.78
C GLU A 11 -2.56 9.83 -7.08
N SER A 12 -1.54 10.37 -7.75
CA SER A 12 -0.94 9.79 -8.95
C SER A 12 -0.02 8.58 -8.69
N GLY A 13 0.14 8.16 -7.43
CA GLY A 13 0.97 7.01 -7.05
C GLY A 13 2.44 7.32 -6.82
N PHE A 14 2.85 8.58 -6.73
CA PHE A 14 4.21 8.91 -6.29
C PHE A 14 4.36 8.64 -4.80
N ILE A 15 5.44 7.97 -4.40
CA ILE A 15 5.79 7.69 -3.01
C ILE A 15 7.22 8.16 -2.77
N PHE A 16 7.43 8.97 -1.75
CA PHE A 16 8.74 9.42 -1.32
C PHE A 16 8.98 9.03 0.14
N ASN A 17 10.14 8.42 0.40
CA ASN A 17 10.63 8.11 1.73
C ASN A 17 11.70 9.13 2.14
N PRO A 18 11.36 10.17 2.93
CA PRO A 18 12.34 11.19 3.34
C PRO A 18 13.45 10.63 4.22
N GLY A 19 13.24 9.47 4.85
CA GLY A 19 14.23 8.84 5.72
C GLY A 19 15.38 8.18 4.96
N THR A 20 15.15 7.76 3.71
CA THR A 20 16.19 7.15 2.86
C THR A 20 16.54 7.98 1.65
N GLY A 21 15.66 8.90 1.23
CA GLY A 21 15.78 9.66 -0.02
C GLY A 21 15.22 8.92 -1.24
N ASP A 22 14.64 7.73 -1.05
CA ASP A 22 14.13 6.92 -2.16
C ASP A 22 12.77 7.41 -2.65
N SER A 23 12.55 7.27 -3.97
CA SER A 23 11.28 7.53 -4.64
C SER A 23 10.80 6.29 -5.38
N TYR A 24 9.49 6.05 -5.31
CA TYR A 24 8.82 4.93 -5.98
C TYR A 24 7.59 5.42 -6.73
N SER A 25 7.16 4.62 -7.70
CA SER A 25 5.86 4.75 -8.35
C SER A 25 4.99 3.55 -8.01
N ALA A 26 3.75 3.82 -7.61
CA ALA A 26 2.70 2.84 -7.43
C ALA A 26 1.77 2.86 -8.65
N ASN A 27 1.27 1.69 -9.00
CA ASN A 27 0.11 1.60 -9.89
C ASN A 27 -1.16 2.10 -9.16
N PRO A 28 -2.29 2.30 -9.86
CA PRO A 28 -3.50 2.86 -9.26
C PRO A 28 -4.01 2.09 -8.03
N ILE A 29 -4.00 0.75 -8.06
CA ILE A 29 -4.46 -0.09 -6.95
C ILE A 29 -3.55 0.08 -5.73
N ALA A 30 -2.23 0.04 -5.94
CA ALA A 30 -1.26 0.24 -4.87
C ALA A 30 -1.32 1.66 -4.29
N ALA A 31 -1.54 2.68 -5.13
CA ALA A 31 -1.70 4.06 -4.70
C ALA A 31 -2.93 4.22 -3.79
N GLU A 32 -4.05 3.59 -4.18
CA GLU A 32 -5.27 3.56 -3.38
C GLU A 32 -5.06 2.86 -2.03
N ILE A 33 -4.46 1.65 -2.05
CA ILE A 33 -4.15 0.90 -0.82
C ILE A 33 -3.26 1.75 0.11
N ILE A 34 -2.22 2.39 -0.42
CA ILE A 34 -1.32 3.24 0.37
C ILE A 34 -2.05 4.44 0.95
N GLY A 35 -2.96 5.07 0.19
CA GLY A 35 -3.84 6.13 0.68
C GLY A 35 -4.65 5.67 1.89
N MET A 36 -5.35 4.53 1.76
CA MET A 36 -6.16 3.96 2.85
C MET A 36 -5.30 3.58 4.07
N LEU A 37 -4.09 3.05 3.86
CA LEU A 37 -3.14 2.74 4.94
C LEU A 37 -2.69 4.02 5.67
N LYS A 38 -2.47 5.12 4.95
CA LYS A 38 -2.09 6.41 5.51
C LYS A 38 -3.19 7.03 6.36
N GLU A 39 -4.44 6.79 5.99
CA GLU A 39 -5.63 7.16 6.77
C GLU A 39 -5.84 6.26 8.01
N GLY A 40 -5.06 5.20 8.16
CA GLY A 40 -5.20 4.25 9.27
C GLY A 40 -6.36 3.27 9.08
N THR A 41 -6.84 3.08 7.85
CA THR A 41 -7.93 2.16 7.55
C THR A 41 -7.50 0.72 7.90
N PRO A 42 -8.34 -0.08 8.59
CA PRO A 42 -8.03 -1.46 8.88
C PRO A 42 -7.79 -2.29 7.61
N ILE A 43 -6.79 -3.17 7.64
CA ILE A 43 -6.43 -4.04 6.51
C ILE A 43 -7.64 -4.85 6.00
N SER A 44 -8.48 -5.34 6.90
CA SER A 44 -9.70 -6.07 6.53
C SER A 44 -10.65 -5.20 5.69
N SER A 45 -10.84 -3.93 6.07
CA SER A 45 -11.65 -2.97 5.33
C SER A 45 -11.05 -2.64 3.97
N ILE A 46 -9.72 -2.51 3.88
CA ILE A 46 -9.02 -2.32 2.60
C ILE A 46 -9.26 -3.51 1.68
N LYS A 47 -9.06 -4.74 2.17
CA LYS A 47 -9.28 -5.95 1.36
C LYS A 47 -10.73 -6.08 0.89
N VAL A 48 -11.70 -5.77 1.74
CA VAL A 48 -13.13 -5.74 1.36
C VAL A 48 -13.38 -4.70 0.27
N HIS A 49 -12.81 -3.51 0.39
CA HIS A 49 -12.91 -2.46 -0.62
C HIS A 49 -12.33 -2.89 -1.97
N ILE A 50 -11.14 -3.50 -1.96
CA ILE A 50 -10.49 -3.99 -3.19
C ILE A 50 -11.33 -5.09 -3.87
N LEU A 51 -11.88 -6.05 -3.11
CA LEU A 51 -12.75 -7.08 -3.66
C LEU A 51 -14.07 -6.54 -4.23
N ALA A 52 -14.55 -5.41 -3.73
CA ALA A 52 -15.76 -4.77 -4.22
C ALA A 52 -15.51 -3.88 -5.46
N THR A 53 -14.33 -3.27 -5.55
CA THR A 53 -13.98 -2.30 -6.60
C THR A 53 -13.32 -2.97 -7.82
N TYR A 54 -12.62 -4.08 -7.63
CA TYR A 54 -11.84 -4.74 -8.67
C TYR A 54 -12.30 -6.18 -8.92
N GLU A 55 -12.22 -6.60 -10.18
CA GLU A 55 -12.52 -7.98 -10.59
C GLU A 55 -11.35 -8.91 -10.21
N VAL A 56 -11.29 -9.28 -8.93
CA VAL A 56 -10.25 -10.14 -8.37
C VAL A 56 -10.85 -11.17 -7.42
N THR A 57 -10.28 -12.37 -7.40
CA THR A 57 -10.69 -13.40 -6.44
C THR A 57 -10.02 -13.17 -5.09
N ALA A 58 -10.64 -13.63 -4.00
CA ALA A 58 -10.03 -13.55 -2.66
C ALA A 58 -8.65 -14.22 -2.60
N SER A 59 -8.48 -15.38 -3.26
CA SER A 59 -7.20 -16.11 -3.29
C SER A 59 -6.10 -15.33 -4.02
N GLN A 60 -6.45 -14.65 -5.12
CA GLN A 60 -5.51 -13.81 -5.85
C GLN A 60 -5.13 -12.57 -5.03
N LEU A 61 -6.12 -11.90 -4.43
CA LEU A 61 -5.88 -10.74 -3.57
C LEU A 61 -4.96 -11.08 -2.38
N GLU A 62 -5.17 -12.21 -1.71
CA GLU A 62 -4.31 -12.59 -0.57
C GLU A 62 -2.85 -12.77 -1.00
N LYS A 63 -2.60 -13.42 -2.15
CA LYS A 63 -1.24 -13.61 -2.68
C LYS A 63 -0.60 -12.28 -3.07
N ASP A 64 -1.33 -11.44 -3.81
CA ASP A 64 -0.83 -10.14 -4.25
C ASP A 64 -0.61 -9.19 -3.07
N TRP A 65 -1.45 -9.30 -2.04
CA TRP A 65 -1.32 -8.55 -0.80
C TRP A 65 -0.03 -8.92 -0.05
N ASP A 66 0.26 -10.21 0.08
CA ASP A 66 1.49 -10.68 0.74
C ASP A 66 2.73 -10.23 -0.03
N ASP A 67 2.73 -10.32 -1.37
CA ASP A 67 3.83 -9.81 -2.19
C ASP A 67 3.99 -8.29 -2.04
N PHE A 68 2.88 -7.55 -2.06
CA PHE A 68 2.89 -6.10 -1.87
C PHE A 68 3.44 -5.70 -0.50
N CYS A 69 3.05 -6.40 0.58
CA CYS A 69 3.59 -6.18 1.91
C CYS A 69 5.12 -6.38 1.94
N ASN A 70 5.62 -7.41 1.25
CA ASN A 70 7.05 -7.64 1.13
C ASN A 70 7.75 -6.50 0.38
N GLN A 71 7.20 -6.04 -0.74
CA GLN A 71 7.74 -4.90 -1.49
C GLN A 71 7.82 -3.63 -0.62
N LEU A 72 6.76 -3.31 0.13
CA LEU A 72 6.74 -2.16 1.05
C LEU A 72 7.78 -2.30 2.17
N LYS A 73 8.00 -3.52 2.67
CA LYS A 73 9.02 -3.83 3.67
C LYS A 73 10.43 -3.65 3.10
N TYR A 74 10.71 -4.18 1.91
CA TYR A 74 11.99 -4.00 1.23
C TYR A 74 12.29 -2.52 0.92
N ALA A 75 11.26 -1.75 0.54
CA ALA A 75 11.34 -0.31 0.34
C ALA A 75 11.42 0.52 1.65
N ASN A 76 11.46 -0.15 2.81
CA ASN A 76 11.54 0.47 4.12
C ASN A 76 10.41 1.49 4.40
N LEU A 77 9.20 1.21 3.88
CA LEU A 77 8.01 2.06 3.97
C LEU A 77 7.09 1.70 5.15
N LEU A 78 7.26 0.51 5.73
CA LEU A 78 6.46 0.02 6.85
C LEU A 78 7.16 0.25 8.19
N ASP A 79 6.38 0.49 9.24
CA ASP A 79 6.89 0.44 10.61
C ASP A 79 7.36 -0.99 10.96
N ASN A 80 8.40 -1.08 11.80
CA ASN A 80 8.94 -2.34 12.31
C ASN A 80 7.95 -3.06 13.24
#